data_AF-A0A858PXJ9-F1
#
_entry.id   AF-A0A858PXJ9-F1
#
_cell.length_a   1.000
_cell.length_b   1.000
_cell.length_c   1.000
_cell.angle_alpha   90.00
_cell.angle_beta   90.00
_cell.angle_gamma   90.00
#
_symmetry.space_group_name_H-M   'P 1'
#
loop_
_entity.id
_entity.type
_entity.pdbx_description
1 polymer ?
#
loop_
_entity_poly.entity_id
_entity_poly.type
_entity_poly.pdbx_seq_one_letter_code
_entity_poly.pdbx_strand_id
1 'polypeptide(L)'
;MVNAEKLKNLVIDVLDSHSASDIVELDVTEKCQFAEYMVVATGNSTNHVRALAEHVKKAASPLKKARVEGLNECNWVVLSIGGVLVHIFRAEVREYYKLEDLWNAVGKNLGEAVVLPAADNVV
;
A
#
# COMPACT_ATOMS: atom_id res chain seq x y z
N MET A 1 10.85 -20.05 -4.55
CA MET A 1 9.69 -19.15 -4.58
C MET A 1 9.89 -18.11 -3.49
N VAL A 2 9.75 -16.81 -3.75
CA VAL A 2 9.87 -15.79 -2.69
C VAL A 2 8.65 -15.93 -1.78
N ASN A 3 8.86 -16.00 -0.46
CA ASN A 3 7.77 -16.07 0.50
C ASN A 3 7.16 -14.66 0.67
N ALA A 4 5.88 -14.50 0.31
CA ALA A 4 5.16 -13.24 0.38
C ALA A 4 5.01 -12.73 1.83
N GLU A 5 4.84 -13.62 2.81
CA GLU A 5 4.79 -13.27 4.24
C GLU A 5 6.11 -12.66 4.71
N LYS A 6 7.25 -13.26 4.32
CA LYS A 6 8.58 -12.73 4.63
C LYS A 6 8.78 -11.34 3.98
N LEU A 7 8.32 -11.19 2.74
CA LEU A 7 8.43 -9.93 2.01
C LEU A 7 7.54 -8.84 2.64
N LYS A 8 6.34 -9.21 3.09
CA LYS A 8 5.42 -8.33 3.81
C LYS A 8 6.03 -7.85 5.12
N ASN A 9 6.60 -8.74 5.94
CA ASN A 9 7.27 -8.36 7.18
C ASN A 9 8.42 -7.37 6.91
N LEU A 10 9.24 -7.63 5.89
CA LEU A 10 10.29 -6.69 5.48
C LEU A 10 9.74 -5.32 5.09
N VAL A 11 8.62 -5.27 4.35
CA VAL A 11 7.97 -4.01 3.96
C VAL A 11 7.52 -3.24 5.20
N ILE A 12 6.83 -3.91 6.14
CA ILE A 12 6.32 -3.29 7.38
C ILE A 12 7.49 -2.76 8.21
N ASP A 13 8.55 -3.56 8.42
CA ASP A 13 9.73 -3.16 9.18
C ASP A 13 10.39 -1.91 8.58
N VAL A 14 10.49 -1.85 7.25
CA VAL A 14 11.08 -0.70 6.55
C VAL A 14 10.20 0.54 6.71
N LEU A 15 8.88 0.42 6.56
CA LEU A 15 7.95 1.53 6.72
C LEU A 15 7.98 2.08 8.16
N ASP A 16 7.95 1.20 9.16
CA ASP A 16 8.01 1.56 10.57
C ASP A 16 9.35 2.22 10.94
N SER A 17 10.47 1.62 10.51
CA SER A 17 11.82 2.17 10.74
C SER A 17 12.04 3.57 10.15
N HIS A 18 11.26 3.93 9.14
CA HIS A 18 11.30 5.24 8.49
C HIS A 18 10.13 6.13 8.88
N SER A 19 9.46 5.83 10.00
CA SER A 19 8.42 6.67 10.62
C SER A 19 7.16 6.86 9.77
N ALA A 20 6.79 5.88 8.96
CA ALA A 20 5.45 5.85 8.37
C ALA A 20 4.39 5.68 9.48
N SER A 21 3.25 6.35 9.35
CA SER A 21 2.14 6.22 10.30
C SER A 21 1.02 5.34 9.74
N ASP A 22 0.10 4.92 10.63
CA ASP A 22 -1.14 4.23 10.27
C ASP A 22 -0.91 3.04 9.34
N ILE A 23 0.10 2.23 9.67
CA ILE A 23 0.45 1.03 8.92
C ILE A 23 -0.61 -0.03 9.19
N VAL A 24 -1.27 -0.49 8.13
CA VAL A 24 -2.32 -1.51 8.16
C VAL A 24 -1.91 -2.65 7.26
N GLU A 25 -2.01 -3.87 7.79
CA GLU A 25 -1.84 -5.12 7.05
C GLU A 25 -3.22 -5.73 6.76
N LEU A 26 -3.42 -6.21 5.53
CA LEU A 26 -4.62 -6.93 5.10
C LEU A 26 -4.21 -8.22 4.37
N ASP A 27 -4.81 -9.34 4.76
CA ASP A 27 -4.81 -10.57 3.95
C ASP A 27 -5.85 -10.42 2.84
N VAL A 28 -5.39 -10.50 1.59
CA VAL A 28 -6.21 -10.34 0.39
C VAL A 28 -6.17 -11.57 -0.51
N THR A 29 -5.65 -12.70 -0.02
CA THR A 29 -5.44 -13.92 -0.80
C THR A 29 -6.73 -14.42 -1.48
N GLU A 30 -7.87 -14.28 -0.81
CA GLU A 30 -9.18 -14.68 -1.37
C GLU A 30 -9.86 -13.61 -2.22
N LYS A 31 -9.36 -12.36 -2.18
CA LYS A 31 -9.98 -11.20 -2.83
C LYS A 31 -9.18 -10.71 -4.04
N CYS A 32 -7.90 -11.06 -4.13
CA CYS A 32 -6.98 -10.59 -5.15
C CYS A 32 -6.19 -11.76 -5.74
N GLN A 33 -6.30 -11.99 -7.06
CA GLN A 33 -5.58 -13.10 -7.70
C GLN A 33 -4.06 -12.88 -7.85
N PHE A 34 -3.60 -11.64 -7.70
CA PHE A 34 -2.21 -11.26 -7.97
C PHE A 34 -1.44 -10.77 -6.73
N ALA A 35 -2.08 -10.76 -5.56
CA ALA A 35 -1.47 -10.40 -4.29
C ALA A 35 -2.06 -11.24 -3.15
N GLU A 36 -1.21 -11.63 -2.21
CA GLU A 36 -1.56 -12.34 -0.97
C GLU A 36 -1.77 -11.33 0.16
N TYR A 37 -0.93 -10.29 0.21
CA TYR A 37 -0.98 -9.26 1.25
C TYR A 37 -1.09 -7.86 0.65
N MET A 38 -1.85 -7.01 1.32
CA MET A 38 -1.85 -5.57 1.11
C MET A 38 -1.33 -4.87 2.36
N VAL A 39 -0.40 -3.93 2.18
CA VAL A 39 0.10 -3.06 3.25
C VAL A 39 -0.25 -1.62 2.90
N VAL A 40 -0.93 -0.92 3.80
CA VAL A 40 -1.29 0.49 3.63
C VAL A 40 -0.54 1.31 4.67
N ALA A 41 0.06 2.43 4.28
CA ALA A 41 0.80 3.30 5.19
C ALA A 41 0.65 4.78 4.81
N THR A 42 0.92 5.66 5.76
CA THR A 42 0.84 7.11 5.59
C THR A 42 2.23 7.75 5.67
N GLY A 43 2.51 8.67 4.76
CA GLY A 43 3.64 9.61 4.85
C GLY A 43 3.16 11.04 5.07
N ASN A 44 3.86 11.77 5.93
CA ASN A 44 3.50 13.14 6.35
C ASN A 44 3.79 14.24 5.32
N SER A 45 4.50 13.94 4.23
CA SER A 45 4.77 14.90 3.15
C SER A 45 5.11 14.18 1.83
N THR A 46 5.07 14.90 0.71
CA THR A 46 5.48 14.40 -0.61
C THR A 46 6.88 13.79 -0.60
N ASN A 47 7.85 14.45 0.04
CA ASN A 47 9.22 13.94 0.14
C ASN A 47 9.30 12.69 1.02
N HIS A 48 8.52 12.65 2.10
CA HIS A 48 8.47 11.49 2.98
C HIS A 48 7.86 10.27 2.26
N VAL A 49 6.73 10.44 1.56
CA VAL A 49 6.12 9.37 0.74
C VAL A 49 7.10 8.84 -0.31
N ARG A 50 7.80 9.75 -1.02
CA ARG A 50 8.84 9.36 -1.99
C ARG A 50 9.97 8.55 -1.34
N ALA A 51 10.46 9.00 -0.19
CA ALA A 51 11.54 8.33 0.52
C ALA A 51 11.10 6.92 0.96
N LEU A 52 9.93 6.79 1.59
CA LEU A 52 9.37 5.50 2.00
C LEU A 52 9.29 4.51 0.83
N ALA A 53 8.77 4.95 -0.31
CA ALA A 53 8.66 4.12 -1.50
C ALA A 53 10.04 3.65 -2.02
N GLU A 54 11.03 4.54 -2.05
CA GLU A 54 12.39 4.17 -2.47
C GLU A 54 13.10 3.27 -1.45
N HIS A 55 12.88 3.47 -0.14
CA HIS A 55 13.39 2.59 0.92
C HIS A 55 12.83 1.17 0.78
N VAL A 56 11.50 1.04 0.61
CA VAL A 56 10.84 -0.26 0.40
C VAL A 56 11.38 -0.94 -0.87
N LYS A 57 11.43 -0.21 -2.00
CA LYS A 57 11.94 -0.71 -3.27
C LYS A 57 13.39 -1.20 -3.15
N LYS A 58 14.26 -0.44 -2.47
CA LYS A 58 15.66 -0.81 -2.25
C LYS A 58 15.78 -2.06 -1.38
N ALA A 59 15.07 -2.10 -0.25
CA ALA A 59 15.11 -3.22 0.68
C ALA A 59 14.58 -4.52 0.06
N ALA A 60 13.51 -4.44 -0.74
CA ALA A 60 12.91 -5.60 -1.40
C ALA A 60 13.72 -6.11 -2.61
N SER A 61 14.57 -5.27 -3.21
CA SER A 61 15.28 -5.60 -4.47
C SER A 61 16.06 -6.92 -4.49
N PRO A 62 16.70 -7.41 -3.40
CA PRO A 62 17.37 -8.70 -3.40
C PRO A 62 16.41 -9.90 -3.45
N LEU A 63 15.15 -9.70 -3.07
CA LEU A 63 14.10 -10.72 -3.07
C LEU A 63 13.30 -10.67 -4.37
N LYS A 64 12.81 -9.48 -4.74
CA LYS A 64 12.00 -9.27 -5.93
C LYS A 64 12.04 -7.80 -6.36
N LYS A 65 12.06 -7.57 -7.67
CA LYS A 65 11.94 -6.23 -8.24
C LYS A 65 10.54 -5.68 -8.01
N ALA A 66 10.44 -4.47 -7.46
CA ALA A 66 9.19 -3.74 -7.33
C ALA A 66 8.79 -3.07 -8.65
N ARG A 67 7.50 -3.15 -9.00
CA ARG A 67 6.86 -2.22 -9.94
C ARG A 67 6.28 -1.07 -9.13
N VAL A 68 6.54 0.18 -9.52
CA VAL A 68 6.14 1.36 -8.76
C VAL A 68 5.37 2.35 -9.64
N GLU A 69 4.29 2.89 -9.10
CA GLU A 69 3.43 3.89 -9.74
C GLU A 69 3.18 5.08 -8.79
N GLY A 70 2.89 6.27 -9.34
CA GLY A 70 2.53 7.46 -8.54
C GLY A 70 3.69 8.28 -7.96
N LEU A 71 4.96 7.91 -8.21
CA LEU A 71 6.14 8.62 -7.67
C LEU A 71 6.33 10.07 -8.15
N ASN A 72 5.69 10.46 -9.24
CA ASN A 72 5.80 11.84 -9.75
C ASN A 72 5.14 12.83 -8.79
N GLU A 73 3.90 12.53 -8.37
CA GLU A 73 3.11 13.39 -7.48
C GLU A 73 3.30 13.04 -6.00
N CYS A 74 3.52 11.76 -5.68
CA CYS A 74 3.62 11.25 -4.30
C CYS A 74 2.41 11.60 -3.41
N ASN A 75 1.24 11.81 -4.01
CA ASN A 75 -0.05 11.86 -3.33
C ASN A 75 -0.45 10.46 -2.86
N TRP A 76 -0.22 9.48 -3.74
CA TRP A 76 -0.46 8.06 -3.53
C TRP A 76 0.56 7.28 -4.36
N VAL A 77 1.37 6.46 -3.71
CA VAL A 77 2.34 5.59 -4.35
C VAL A 77 1.93 4.14 -4.15
N VAL A 78 1.99 3.37 -5.23
CA VAL A 78 1.71 1.92 -5.20
C VAL A 78 2.96 1.15 -5.58
N LEU A 79 3.33 0.16 -4.78
CA LEU A 79 4.39 -0.79 -5.08
C LEU A 79 3.82 -2.21 -5.15
N SER A 80 4.01 -2.89 -6.27
CA SER A 80 3.71 -4.32 -6.41
C SER A 80 5.01 -5.12 -6.37
N ILE A 81 5.10 -6.03 -5.40
CA ILE A 81 6.32 -6.77 -5.10
C ILE A 81 5.97 -8.21 -4.74
N GLY A 82 6.08 -9.13 -5.71
CA GLY A 82 6.11 -10.58 -5.45
C GLY A 82 5.02 -11.13 -4.52
N GLY A 83 3.76 -10.71 -4.69
CA GLY A 83 2.64 -11.13 -3.86
C GLY A 83 2.24 -10.10 -2.77
N VAL A 84 2.99 -9.02 -2.60
CA VAL A 84 2.69 -7.94 -1.67
C VAL A 84 2.38 -6.65 -2.43
N LEU A 85 1.26 -6.01 -2.08
CA LEU A 85 0.83 -4.73 -2.65
C LEU A 85 0.90 -3.63 -1.59
N VAL A 86 1.79 -2.66 -1.78
CA VAL A 86 2.05 -1.59 -0.81
C VAL A 86 1.41 -0.30 -1.30
N HIS A 87 0.57 0.32 -0.49
CA HIS A 87 -0.02 1.63 -0.71
C HIS A 87 0.55 2.62 0.28
N ILE A 88 1.16 3.70 -0.21
CA ILE A 88 1.69 4.77 0.64
C ILE A 88 0.97 6.05 0.25
N PHE A 89 0.16 6.58 1.17
CA PHE A 89 -0.62 7.78 0.97
C PHE A 89 0.03 8.99 1.64
N ARG A 90 -0.13 10.18 1.04
CA ARG A 90 0.07 11.43 1.79
C ARG A 90 -1.09 11.60 2.78
N ALA A 91 -0.79 12.05 4.00
CA ALA A 91 -1.78 12.20 5.08
C ALA A 91 -3.09 12.89 4.62
N GLU A 92 -2.96 14.05 3.97
CA GLU A 92 -4.10 14.83 3.44
C GLU A 92 -4.98 14.03 2.46
N VAL A 93 -4.37 13.18 1.64
CA VAL A 93 -5.06 12.37 0.62
C VAL A 93 -5.82 11.23 1.29
N ARG A 94 -5.20 10.57 2.28
CA ARG A 94 -5.85 9.48 3.05
C ARG A 94 -7.07 9.98 3.81
N GLU A 95 -6.97 11.16 4.39
CA GLU A 95 -8.07 11.82 5.10
C GLU A 95 -9.18 12.26 4.15
N TYR A 96 -8.84 12.92 3.04
CA TYR A 96 -9.82 13.42 2.07
C TYR A 96 -10.70 12.30 1.50
N TYR A 97 -10.10 11.17 1.12
CA TYR A 97 -10.83 10.03 0.59
C TYR A 97 -11.43 9.11 1.66
N LYS A 98 -11.28 9.46 2.95
CA LYS A 98 -11.72 8.64 4.09
C LYS A 98 -11.39 7.16 3.92
N LEU A 99 -10.16 6.88 3.50
CA LEU A 99 -9.81 5.55 3.05
C LEU A 99 -9.99 4.48 4.15
N GLU A 100 -9.94 4.90 5.42
CA GLU A 100 -10.30 4.08 6.58
C GLU A 100 -11.68 3.42 6.45
N ASP A 101 -12.65 4.10 5.86
CA ASP A 101 -13.99 3.55 5.67
C ASP A 101 -13.99 2.42 4.64
N LEU A 102 -13.10 2.46 3.64
CA LEU A 102 -13.02 1.47 2.56
C LEU A 102 -12.48 0.14 3.06
N TRP A 103 -11.34 0.11 3.76
CA TRP A 103 -10.82 -1.16 4.26
C TRP A 103 -11.46 -1.60 5.57
N ASN A 104 -12.09 -0.71 6.35
CA ASN A 104 -12.99 -1.18 7.41
C ASN A 104 -14.23 -1.84 6.82
N ALA A 105 -14.72 -1.40 5.66
CA ALA A 105 -15.78 -2.12 4.95
C ALA A 105 -15.27 -3.47 4.41
N VAL A 106 -14.03 -3.57 3.92
CA VAL A 106 -13.42 -4.84 3.48
C VAL A 106 -13.13 -5.78 4.67
N GLY A 107 -12.68 -5.25 5.80
CA GLY A 107 -12.43 -5.99 7.05
C GLY A 107 -13.71 -6.37 7.80
N LYS A 108 -14.80 -5.60 7.66
CA LYS A 108 -16.13 -5.97 8.18
C LYS A 108 -16.93 -6.85 7.23
N ASN A 109 -16.65 -6.79 5.92
CA ASN A 109 -17.29 -7.62 4.90
C ASN A 109 -16.24 -8.44 4.14
N LEU A 110 -15.68 -9.46 4.79
CA LEU A 110 -15.05 -10.58 4.08
C LEU A 110 -16.06 -11.44 3.29
N GLY A 111 -17.27 -10.91 2.99
CA GLY A 111 -18.33 -11.58 2.23
C GLY A 111 -18.76 -10.94 0.91
N GLU A 112 -18.47 -9.67 0.63
CA GLU A 112 -18.96 -9.03 -0.61
C GLU A 112 -17.99 -8.00 -1.17
N ALA A 113 -17.75 -8.09 -2.48
CA ALA A 113 -16.80 -7.25 -3.21
C ALA A 113 -17.28 -5.79 -3.21
N VAL A 114 -16.46 -4.89 -2.68
CA VAL A 114 -16.68 -3.45 -2.79
C VAL A 114 -16.21 -3.01 -4.19
N VAL A 115 -17.16 -2.68 -5.06
CA VAL A 115 -16.88 -2.03 -6.35
C VAL A 115 -16.55 -0.56 -6.06
N LEU A 116 -15.29 -0.17 -6.24
CA LEU A 116 -14.91 1.25 -6.21
C LEU A 116 -15.48 1.95 -7.45
N PRO A 117 -16.13 3.12 -7.31
CA PRO A 117 -16.53 3.91 -8.47
C PRO A 117 -15.26 4.36 -9.22
N ALA A 118 -15.28 4.21 -10.55
CA ALA A 118 -14.27 4.79 -11.42
C ALA A 118 -14.18 6.29 -11.17
N ALA A 119 -12.96 6.82 -11.13
CA ALA A 119 -12.68 8.24 -11.02
C ALA A 119 -13.10 8.96 -12.31
N ASP A 120 -14.41 9.17 -12.48
CA ASP A 120 -14.96 10.02 -13.52
C ASP A 120 -15.59 11.26 -12.88
N ASN A 121 -15.07 12.42 -13.31
CA ASN A 121 -15.63 13.77 -13.19
C ASN A 121 -15.49 14.48 -11.84
N VAL A 122 -14.32 15.09 -11.63
CA VAL A 122 -14.27 16.43 -11.03
C VAL A 122 -14.38 17.42 -12.20
N VAL A 123 -15.56 18.01 -12.35
CA VAL A 123 -15.80 19.24 -13.11
C VAL A 123 -15.14 20.42 -12.43
#